data_AF-U5TQW8-F1
#
_entry.id   AF-U5TQW8-F1
#
_cell.length_a   1.000
_cell.length_b   1.000
_cell.length_c   1.000
_cell.angle_alpha   90.00
_cell.angle_beta   90.00
_cell.angle_gamma   90.00
#
_symmetry.space_group_name_H-M   'P 1'
#
loop_
_entity.id
_entity.type
_entity.pdbx_description
1 polymer ?
#
loop_
_entity_poly.entity_id
_entity_poly.type
_entity_poly.pdbx_seq_one_letter_code
_entity_poly.pdbx_strand_id
1 'polypeptide(L)' 'MSYNTGTLGLIIITLLLLTAGEADDTDAQGWTCGYRGLCRKHCYAQEYMIGYHGCPRRYRCCALRF' A
#
# COMPACT_ATOMS: atom_id res chain seq x y z
N MET A 1 31.13 -8.45 19.53
CA MET A 1 31.12 -7.62 18.31
C MET A 1 30.98 -6.17 18.71
N SER A 2 31.94 -5.31 18.36
CA SER A 2 31.88 -3.87 18.65
C SER A 2 31.07 -3.18 17.55
N TYR A 3 29.83 -2.82 17.83
CA TYR A 3 29.02 -2.03 16.90
C TYR A 3 29.40 -0.56 17.04
N ASN A 4 29.79 0.09 15.94
CA ASN A 4 30.05 1.52 15.94
C ASN A 4 28.72 2.26 16.15
N THR A 5 28.62 3.14 17.14
CA THR A 5 27.41 3.95 17.39
C THR A 5 26.98 4.76 16.16
N GLY A 6 27.92 5.13 15.28
CA GLY A 6 27.63 5.75 13.98
C GLY A 6 26.93 4.83 12.96
N THR A 7 27.23 3.52 12.96
CA THR A 7 26.56 2.58 12.04
C THR A 7 25.14 2.27 12.51
N LEU A 8 24.91 2.19 13.81
CA LEU A 8 23.55 2.05 14.37
C LEU A 8 22.65 3.22 13.98
N GLY A 9 23.16 4.45 14.05
CA GLY A 9 22.41 5.64 13.65
C GLY A 9 21.99 5.59 12.18
N LEU A 10 22.90 5.21 11.28
CA LEU A 10 22.61 5.07 9.85
C LEU A 10 21.59 3.97 9.57
N ILE A 11 21.67 2.84 10.27
CA ILE A 11 20.71 1.74 10.14
C ILE A 11 19.31 2.20 10.58
N ILE A 12 19.21 2.94 11.69
CA ILE A 12 17.93 3.46 12.17
C ILE A 12 17.33 4.44 11.14
N ILE A 13 18.14 5.34 10.57
CA ILE A 13 17.70 6.31 9.57
C ILE A 13 17.21 5.62 8.28
N THR A 14 17.92 4.59 7.80
CA THR A 14 17.49 3.84 6.61
C THR A 14 16.21 3.05 6.85
N LEU A 15 16.04 2.46 8.04
CA LEU A 15 14.78 1.82 8.44
C LEU A 15 13.61 2.82 8.49
N LEU A 16 13.81 4.02 9.06
CA LEU A 16 12.80 5.08 9.10
C LEU A 16 12.37 5.53 7.69
N LEU A 17 13.32 5.76 6.79
CA LEU A 17 13.05 6.14 5.40
C LEU A 17 12.26 5.05 4.64
N LEU A 18 12.56 3.77 4.89
CA LEU A 18 11.81 2.65 4.31
C LEU A 18 10.34 2.67 4.77
N THR A 19 10.09 2.89 6.06
CA THR A 19 8.71 2.88 6.60
C THR A 19 7.88 4.10 6.20
N ALA A 20 8.51 5.24 5.91
CA ALA A 20 7.82 6.45 5.47
C ALA A 20 7.25 6.33 4.04
N GLY A 21 7.81 5.45 3.21
CA GLY A 21 7.30 5.16 1.86
C GLY A 21 5.97 4.40 1.86
N GLU A 22 5.68 3.67 2.94
CA GLU A 22 4.54 2.76 3.07
C GLU A 22 3.32 3.42 3.75
N ALA A 23 3.32 4.75 3.91
CA ALA A 23 2.25 5.46 4.62
C ALA A 23 1.06 5.86 3.71
N ASP A 24 1.17 5.67 2.40
CA ASP A 24 0.13 6.06 1.44
C ASP A 24 -0.92 4.95 1.22
N ASP A 25 -0.61 3.69 1.53
CA ASP A 25 -1.51 2.56 1.33
C ASP A 25 -2.50 2.32 2.48
N THR A 26 -2.31 2.96 3.63
CA THR A 26 -3.17 2.77 4.82
C THR A 26 -4.54 3.44 4.66
N ASP A 27 -4.62 4.55 3.93
CA ASP A 27 -5.89 5.26 3.65
C ASP A 27 -6.76 4.51 2.60
N ALA A 28 -6.11 3.65 1.79
CA ALA A 28 -6.76 2.82 0.79
C ALA A 28 -7.52 1.63 1.39
N GLN A 29 -7.19 1.22 2.62
CA GLN A 29 -7.66 -0.04 3.22
C GLN A 29 -9.13 -0.01 3.71
N GLY A 30 -9.81 1.15 3.66
CA GLY A 30 -11.19 1.29 4.13
C GLY A 30 -12.28 1.20 3.06
N TRP A 31 -11.94 1.41 1.79
CA TRP A 31 -12.94 1.62 0.75
C TRP A 31 -13.19 0.32 -0.02
N THR A 32 -14.37 -0.25 0.20
CA THR A 32 -14.86 -1.35 -0.63
C THR A 32 -15.60 -0.79 -1.83
N CYS A 33 -15.45 -1.45 -2.96
CA CYS A 33 -16.27 -1.20 -4.14
C CYS A 33 -17.23 -2.38 -4.35
N GLY A 34 -18.23 -2.19 -5.21
CA GLY A 34 -19.11 -3.30 -5.63
C GLY A 34 -18.30 -4.50 -6.15
N TYR A 35 -18.94 -5.67 -6.28
CA TYR A 35 -18.30 -6.92 -6.72
C TYR A 35 -17.31 -7.56 -5.72
N ARG A 36 -17.53 -7.34 -4.41
CA ARG A 36 -16.63 -7.82 -3.33
C ARG A 36 -15.18 -7.37 -3.53
N GLY A 37 -15.00 -6.19 -4.12
CA GLY A 37 -13.70 -5.61 -4.44
C GLY A 37 -13.25 -4.55 -3.43
N LEU A 38 -11.97 -4.20 -3.51
CA LEU A 38 -11.33 -3.17 -2.71
C LEU A 38 -10.82 -2.05 -3.61
N CYS A 39 -10.88 -0.82 -3.11
CA CYS A 39 -10.34 0.35 -3.80
C CYS A 39 -8.83 0.44 -3.59
N ARG A 40 -8.06 0.33 -4.67
CA ARG A 40 -6.59 0.40 -4.64
C ARG A 40 -6.07 1.30 -5.75
N LYS A 41 -4.88 1.89 -5.57
CA LYS A 41 -4.21 2.60 -6.68
C LYS A 41 -3.80 1.64 -7.81
N HIS A 42 -3.31 0.45 -7.41
CA HIS A 42 -2.99 -0.67 -8.29
C HIS A 42 -3.64 -1.95 -7.78
N CYS A 43 -4.20 -2.74 -8.69
CA CYS A 43 -4.75 -4.05 -8.37
C CYS A 43 -3.63 -5.08 -8.25
N TYR A 44 -3.79 -6.06 -7.37
CA TYR A 44 -2.88 -7.20 -7.32
C TYR A 44 -3.01 -8.07 -8.57
N ALA A 45 -2.00 -8.89 -8.87
CA ALA A 45 -2.01 -9.78 -10.04
C ALA A 45 -3.18 -10.78 -10.04
N GLN A 46 -3.74 -11.08 -8.86
CA GLN A 46 -4.88 -11.99 -8.66
C GLN A 46 -6.24 -11.28 -8.79
N GLU A 47 -6.25 -9.95 -8.83
CA GLU A 47 -7.44 -9.11 -8.94
C GLU A 47 -7.57 -8.58 -10.38
N TYR A 48 -8.79 -8.30 -10.82
CA TYR A 48 -9.04 -7.59 -12.06
C TYR A 48 -9.55 -6.17 -11.79
N MET A 49 -9.18 -5.23 -12.67
CA MET A 49 -9.62 -3.84 -12.59
C MET A 49 -11.04 -3.71 -13.16
N ILE A 50 -12.00 -3.32 -12.32
CA ILE A 50 -13.39 -3.04 -12.75
C ILE A 50 -13.53 -1.60 -13.25
N GLY A 51 -12.80 -0.64 -12.65
CA GLY A 51 -12.88 0.78 -13.00
C GLY A 51 -12.84 1.67 -11.76
N TYR A 52 -13.45 2.85 -11.81
CA TYR A 52 -13.47 3.83 -10.70
C TYR A 52 -14.74 3.75 -9.83
N HIS A 53 -15.55 2.71 -9.99
CA HIS A 53 -16.87 2.62 -9.38
C HIS A 53 -16.82 2.61 -7.85
N GLY A 54 -17.31 3.69 -7.23
CA GLY A 54 -17.40 3.83 -5.77
C GLY A 54 -16.09 4.16 -5.05
N CYS A 55 -14.98 4.27 -5.78
CA CYS A 55 -13.68 4.56 -5.19
C CYS A 55 -13.34 6.05 -5.20
N PRO A 56 -12.61 6.56 -4.20
CA PRO A 56 -12.11 7.93 -4.18
C PRO A 56 -11.20 8.23 -5.39
N ARG A 57 -11.02 9.52 -5.69
CA ARG A 57 -10.18 9.98 -6.82
C ARG A 57 -8.79 9.32 -6.75
N ARG A 58 -8.32 8.80 -7.90
CA ARG A 58 -7.05 8.05 -8.10
C ARG A 58 -7.05 6.59 -7.62
N TYR A 59 -8.14 6.10 -7.04
CA TYR A 59 -8.32 4.68 -6.69
C TYR A 59 -9.17 3.96 -7.72
N ARG A 60 -8.89 2.68 -7.90
CA ARG A 60 -9.55 1.76 -8.83
C ARG A 60 -10.17 0.64 -8.02
N CYS A 61 -11.34 0.20 -8.42
CA CYS A 61 -12.00 -0.97 -7.88
C CYS A 61 -11.32 -2.22 -8.40
N CYS A 62 -10.70 -2.98 -7.50
CA CYS A 62 -10.00 -4.23 -7.76
C CYS A 62 -10.80 -5.38 -7.14
N ALA A 63 -11.24 -6.35 -7.93
CA ALA A 63 -12.00 -7.49 -7.44
C ALA A 63 -11.30 -8.80 -7.73
N LEU A 64 -11.48 -9.76 -6.84
CA LEU A 64 -11.01 -11.12 -7.05
C LEU A 64 -11.84 -11.82 -8.12
N ARG A 65 -11.17 -12.59 -8.96
CA ARG A 65 -11.81 -13.53 -9.89
C ARG A 65 -11.93 -14.88 -9.17
N PHE A 66 -13.12 -15.18 -8.67
CA PHE A 66 -13.46 -16.51 -8.13
C PHE A 66 -13.88 -17.45 -9.26
#